data_AF-A0A381ZX43-F1
#
_entry.id   AF-A0A381ZX43-F1
#
_cell.length_a   1.000
_cell.length_b   1.000
_cell.length_c   1.000
_cell.angle_alpha   90.00
_cell.angle_beta   90.00
_cell.angle_gamma   90.00
#
_symmetry.space_group_name_H-M   'P 1'
#
loop_
_entity.id
_entity.type
_entity.pdbx_description
1 polymer ?
#
loop_
_entity_poly.entity_id
_entity_poly.type
_entity_poly.pdbx_seq_one_letter_code
_entity_poly.pdbx_strand_id
1 'polypeptide(L)'
;MEIELKPVNEQDIDFLYELLKEREAKINISHKKLPSFSEHEQFVKSSPYPYWDIILLNNERIGNIYLTNRDELGIFISKDSQSQGAGSIVLQKFMKKVGKKRYLANINPTNYKSIQ
;
A
#
# COMPACT_ATOMS: atom_id res chain seq x y z
N MET A 1 -14.45 -2.90 -14.30
CA MET A 1 -13.42 -2.94 -13.24
C MET A 1 -13.73 -1.81 -12.29
N GLU A 2 -14.24 -2.11 -11.11
CA GLU A 2 -14.56 -1.09 -10.11
C GLU A 2 -13.47 -1.05 -9.04
N ILE A 3 -12.80 0.10 -8.95
CA ILE A 3 -11.76 0.37 -7.94
C ILE A 3 -12.30 1.36 -6.92
N GLU A 4 -12.30 0.94 -5.65
CA GLU A 4 -12.64 1.76 -4.49
C GLU A 4 -11.44 1.92 -3.56
N LEU A 5 -11.40 3.05 -2.85
CA LEU A 5 -10.39 3.35 -1.83
C LEU A 5 -11.10 3.63 -0.52
N LYS A 6 -10.89 2.78 0.49
CA LYS A 6 -11.51 2.92 1.82
C LYS A 6 -10.45 3.15 2.88
N PRO A 7 -10.63 4.12 3.79
CA PRO A 7 -9.71 4.31 4.91
C PRO A 7 -9.48 3.01 5.68
N VAL A 8 -8.23 2.73 6.01
CA VAL A 8 -7.86 1.58 6.85
C VAL A 8 -8.57 1.65 8.19
N ASN A 9 -9.10 0.50 8.63
CA ASN A 9 -9.67 0.34 9.97
C ASN A 9 -9.19 -0.98 10.62
N GLU A 10 -9.65 -1.26 11.83
CA GLU A 10 -9.22 -2.43 12.61
C GLU A 10 -9.53 -3.77 11.92
N GLN A 11 -10.59 -3.84 11.11
CA GLN A 11 -10.95 -5.07 10.38
C GLN A 11 -9.99 -5.40 9.24
N ASP A 12 -9.07 -4.49 8.93
CA ASP A 12 -8.07 -4.67 7.88
C ASP A 12 -6.70 -5.11 8.43
N ILE A 13 -6.54 -5.22 9.75
CA ILE A 13 -5.26 -5.57 10.40
C ILE A 13 -4.69 -6.88 9.87
N ASP A 14 -5.50 -7.94 9.87
CA ASP A 14 -5.09 -9.28 9.39
C ASP A 14 -4.70 -9.24 7.91
N PHE A 15 -5.55 -8.60 7.09
CA PHE A 15 -5.28 -8.43 5.67
C PHE A 15 -3.96 -7.70 5.40
N LEU A 16 -3.72 -6.59 6.10
CA LEU A 16 -2.47 -5.82 5.97
C LEU A 16 -1.25 -6.63 6.41
N TYR A 17 -1.40 -7.53 7.38
CA TYR A 17 -0.30 -8.39 7.83
C TYR A 17 0.05 -9.47 6.80
N GLU A 18 -0.95 -10.15 6.24
CA GLU A 18 -0.71 -11.11 5.14
C GLU A 18 -0.08 -10.42 3.93
N LEU A 19 -0.58 -9.23 3.60
CA LEU A 19 -0.05 -8.41 2.53
C LEU A 19 1.41 -7.96 2.80
N LEU A 20 1.78 -7.71 4.06
CA LEU A 20 3.15 -7.40 4.46
C LEU A 20 4.08 -8.61 4.27
N LYS A 21 3.64 -9.82 4.62
CA LYS A 21 4.43 -11.06 4.41
C LYS A 21 4.78 -11.29 2.94
N GLU A 22 3.91 -10.88 2.02
CA GLU A 22 4.18 -11.02 0.58
C GLU A 22 5.40 -10.21 0.10
N ARG A 23 5.76 -9.11 0.79
CA ARG A 23 6.88 -8.23 0.43
C ARG A 23 8.26 -8.87 0.61
N GLU A 24 8.39 -9.87 1.48
CA GLU A 24 9.67 -10.18 2.13
C GLU A 24 10.77 -10.79 1.25
N ALA A 25 10.49 -11.33 0.08
CA ALA A 25 11.52 -12.12 -0.62
C ALA A 25 12.49 -11.32 -1.53
N LYS A 26 12.13 -10.15 -2.06
CA LYS A 26 12.94 -9.51 -3.13
C LYS A 26 12.99 -7.96 -3.16
N ILE A 27 12.16 -7.25 -2.39
CA ILE A 27 11.87 -5.82 -2.67
C ILE A 27 12.29 -4.87 -1.54
N ASN A 28 12.56 -5.37 -0.33
CA ASN A 28 12.85 -4.53 0.83
C ASN A 28 14.16 -3.73 0.66
N ILE A 29 14.03 -2.41 0.54
CA ILE A 29 15.16 -1.46 0.53
C ILE A 29 15.82 -1.26 1.90
N SER A 30 15.22 -1.74 3.00
CA SER A 30 15.65 -1.41 4.37
C SER A 30 16.15 -2.58 5.24
N HIS A 31 16.30 -3.80 4.69
CA HIS A 31 16.77 -4.98 5.44
C HIS A 31 16.00 -5.29 6.75
N LYS A 32 14.79 -4.74 6.93
CA LYS A 32 13.97 -4.99 8.11
C LYS A 32 13.37 -6.40 8.07
N LYS A 33 13.48 -7.12 9.19
CA LYS A 33 12.77 -8.39 9.43
C LYS A 33 11.26 -8.14 9.54
N LEU A 34 10.44 -9.13 9.20
CA LEU A 34 9.01 -9.13 9.48
C LEU A 34 8.77 -8.77 10.97
N PRO A 35 7.93 -7.77 11.28
CA PRO A 35 7.48 -7.56 12.65
C PRO A 35 6.61 -8.74 13.10
N SER A 36 6.50 -8.94 14.41
CA SER A 36 5.47 -9.81 14.96
C SER A 36 4.07 -9.26 14.66
N PHE A 37 3.05 -10.12 14.69
CA PHE A 37 1.66 -9.69 14.51
C PHE A 37 1.23 -8.64 15.53
N SER A 38 1.70 -8.74 16.79
CA SER A 38 1.40 -7.76 17.84
C SER A 38 1.99 -6.38 17.53
N GLU A 39 3.25 -6.32 17.07
CA GLU A 39 3.88 -5.06 16.66
C GLU A 39 3.18 -4.45 15.44
N HIS A 40 2.77 -5.30 14.49
CA HIS A 40 1.96 -4.87 13.34
C HIS A 40 0.60 -4.32 13.76
N GLU A 41 -0.09 -5.00 14.67
CA GLU A 41 -1.38 -4.54 15.19
C GLU A 41 -1.26 -3.16 15.83
N GLN A 42 -0.26 -2.98 16.71
CA GLN A 42 0.04 -1.68 17.33
C GLN A 42 0.36 -0.61 16.29
N PHE A 43 1.13 -0.96 15.26
CA PHE A 43 1.44 -0.06 14.16
C PHE A 43 0.18 0.40 13.43
N VAL A 44 -0.72 -0.52 13.04
CA VAL A 44 -1.97 -0.16 12.35
C VAL A 44 -2.85 0.73 13.24
N LYS A 45 -3.04 0.34 14.50
CA LYS A 45 -3.84 1.10 15.49
C LYS A 45 -3.30 2.50 15.75
N SER A 46 -1.99 2.71 15.63
CA SER A 46 -1.38 4.03 15.78
C SER A 46 -1.70 5.03 14.66
N SER A 47 -2.32 4.57 13.55
CA SER A 47 -2.63 5.38 12.36
C SER A 47 -1.45 6.26 11.90
N PRO A 48 -0.31 5.66 11.52
CA PRO A 48 0.95 6.36 11.37
C PRO A 48 1.02 7.22 10.10
N TYR A 49 0.08 7.02 9.17
CA TYR A 49 0.03 7.72 7.89
C TYR A 49 -1.20 8.64 7.85
N PRO A 50 -1.04 9.92 7.49
CA PRO A 50 -2.16 10.86 7.36
C PRO A 50 -3.19 10.44 6.30
N TYR A 51 -2.76 9.66 5.30
CA TYR A 51 -3.65 9.05 4.31
C TYR A 51 -3.26 7.59 4.15
N TRP A 52 -4.19 6.68 4.43
CA TRP A 52 -3.99 5.24 4.27
C TRP A 52 -5.31 4.58 3.90
N ASP A 53 -5.36 4.03 2.69
CA ASP A 53 -6.55 3.37 2.16
C ASP A 53 -6.25 1.91 1.78
N ILE A 54 -7.25 1.04 2.01
CA ILE A 54 -7.39 -0.26 1.37
C ILE A 54 -7.88 -0.06 -0.06
N ILE A 55 -7.27 -0.80 -0.98
CA ILE A 55 -7.67 -0.86 -2.38
C ILE A 55 -8.64 -2.03 -2.53
N LEU A 56 -9.86 -1.74 -2.98
CA LEU A 56 -10.83 -2.77 -3.34
C LEU A 56 -11.00 -2.85 -4.85
N LEU A 57 -11.03 -4.06 -5.38
CA LEU A 57 -11.40 -4.37 -6.75
C LEU A 57 -12.64 -5.26 -6.73
N ASN A 58 -13.75 -4.78 -7.28
CA ASN A 58 -15.04 -5.50 -7.25
C ASN A 58 -15.38 -6.04 -5.84
N ASN A 59 -15.20 -5.19 -4.82
CA ASN A 59 -15.40 -5.46 -3.38
C ASN A 59 -14.38 -6.41 -2.72
N GLU A 60 -13.36 -6.89 -3.43
CA GLU A 60 -12.28 -7.69 -2.87
C GLU A 60 -11.08 -6.81 -2.49
N ARG A 61 -10.48 -7.05 -1.31
CA ARG A 61 -9.26 -6.33 -0.89
C ARG A 61 -8.07 -6.84 -1.69
N ILE A 62 -7.46 -5.96 -2.47
CA ILE A 62 -6.32 -6.32 -3.36
C ILE A 62 -5.02 -5.62 -2.99
N GLY A 63 -5.04 -4.69 -2.04
CA GLY A 63 -3.84 -3.96 -1.67
C GLY A 63 -4.08 -2.80 -0.72
N ASN A 64 -3.06 -1.98 -0.55
CA ASN A 64 -3.16 -0.71 0.16
C ASN A 64 -2.32 0.38 -0.51
N ILE A 65 -2.71 1.63 -0.26
CA ILE A 65 -1.99 2.83 -0.69
C ILE A 65 -1.92 3.82 0.47
N TYR A 66 -0.77 4.44 0.68
CA TYR A 66 -0.56 5.39 1.76
C TYR A 66 0.32 6.56 1.34
N LEU A 67 0.14 7.68 2.04
CA LEU A 67 1.00 8.86 1.95
C LEU A 67 1.55 9.20 3.32
N THR A 68 2.87 9.34 3.45
CA THR A 68 3.52 9.76 4.70
C THR A 68 3.46 11.29 4.88
N ASN A 69 3.78 11.76 6.08
CA ASN A 69 3.93 13.20 6.36
C ASN A 69 5.04 13.88 5.53
N ARG A 70 5.93 13.10 4.90
CA ARG A 70 7.01 13.59 4.02
C ARG A 70 6.64 13.54 2.54
N ASP A 71 5.34 13.39 2.24
CA ASP A 71 4.80 13.23 0.89
C ASP A 71 5.26 11.93 0.18
N GLU A 72 5.74 10.93 0.92
CA GLU A 72 6.15 9.65 0.33
C GLU A 72 4.93 8.77 0.09
N LEU A 73 4.70 8.43 -1.17
CA LEU A 73 3.61 7.60 -1.65
C LEU A 73 4.08 6.13 -1.73
N GLY A 74 3.42 5.28 -0.96
CA GLY A 74 3.58 3.83 -1.06
C GLY A 74 2.31 3.19 -1.60
N ILE A 75 2.46 2.32 -2.60
CA ILE A 75 1.37 1.47 -3.10
C ILE A 75 1.84 0.02 -3.05
N PHE A 76 0.95 -0.88 -2.64
CA PHE A 76 1.21 -2.30 -2.70
C PHE A 76 -0.07 -3.05 -3.08
N ILE A 77 0.02 -3.84 -4.14
CA ILE A 77 -1.04 -4.69 -4.67
C ILE A 77 -0.57 -6.13 -4.50
N SER A 78 -1.43 -7.00 -3.97
CA SER A 78 -1.14 -8.42 -3.77
C SER A 78 -0.75 -9.08 -5.09
N LYS A 79 0.13 -10.08 -5.03
CA LYS A 79 0.70 -10.72 -6.24
C LYS A 79 -0.37 -11.21 -7.21
N ASP A 80 -1.47 -11.76 -6.67
CA ASP A 80 -2.57 -12.31 -7.45
C ASP A 80 -3.35 -11.26 -8.24
N SER A 81 -3.22 -9.98 -7.84
CA SER A 81 -3.93 -8.84 -8.45
C SER A 81 -3.04 -7.91 -9.29
N GLN A 82 -1.73 -8.18 -9.38
CA GLN A 82 -0.76 -7.28 -10.04
C GLN A 82 -0.90 -7.20 -11.58
N SER A 83 -1.45 -8.22 -12.25
CA SER A 83 -1.55 -8.29 -13.71
C SER A 83 -2.74 -7.55 -14.32
N GLN A 84 -3.55 -6.86 -13.51
CA GLN A 84 -4.84 -6.30 -13.94
C GLN A 84 -4.80 -4.80 -14.29
N GLY A 85 -3.64 -4.15 -14.28
CA GLY A 85 -3.54 -2.72 -14.60
C GLY A 85 -4.16 -1.78 -13.55
N ALA A 86 -4.55 -2.30 -12.38
CA ALA A 86 -5.22 -1.54 -11.32
C ALA A 86 -4.34 -0.43 -10.71
N GLY A 87 -3.01 -0.58 -10.74
CA GLY A 87 -2.07 0.34 -10.08
C GLY A 87 -2.19 1.79 -10.54
N SER A 88 -2.25 2.05 -11.86
CA SER A 88 -2.37 3.41 -12.38
C SER A 88 -3.71 4.06 -12.03
N ILE A 89 -4.80 3.30 -12.09
CA ILE A 89 -6.14 3.76 -11.72
C ILE A 89 -6.20 4.11 -10.23
N VAL A 90 -5.63 3.26 -9.37
CA VAL A 90 -5.52 3.50 -7.92
C VAL A 90 -4.75 4.78 -7.64
N LEU A 91 -3.58 4.95 -8.26
CA LEU A 91 -2.73 6.13 -8.06
C LEU A 91 -3.48 7.41 -8.46
N GLN A 92 -4.10 7.43 -9.65
CA GLN A 92 -4.86 8.60 -10.11
C GLN A 92 -6.03 8.95 -9.18
N LYS A 93 -6.81 7.95 -8.74
CA LYS A 93 -7.90 8.14 -7.78
C LYS A 93 -7.40 8.67 -6.44
N PHE A 94 -6.32 8.10 -5.92
CA PHE A 94 -5.76 8.51 -4.63
C PHE A 94 -5.19 9.93 -4.69
N MET A 95 -4.42 10.27 -5.73
CA MET A 95 -3.87 11.62 -5.89
C MET A 95 -4.97 12.68 -6.05
N LYS A 96 -6.06 12.35 -6.75
CA LYS A 96 -7.24 13.22 -6.84
C LYS A 96 -7.95 13.40 -5.49
N LYS A 97 -8.07 12.32 -4.70
CA LYS A 97 -8.64 12.34 -3.34
C LYS A 97 -7.81 13.20 -2.39
N VAL A 98 -6.48 13.05 -2.42
CA VAL A 98 -5.56 13.72 -1.48
C VAL A 98 -5.29 15.18 -1.89
N GLY A 99 -5.16 15.47 -3.18
CA GLY A 99 -5.03 16.84 -3.68
C GLY A 99 -3.72 17.56 -3.33
N LYS A 100 -2.68 16.85 -2.89
CA LYS A 100 -1.35 17.43 -2.62
C LYS A 100 -0.66 17.87 -3.92
N LYS A 101 0.20 18.88 -3.79
CA LYS A 101 1.00 19.42 -4.91
C LYS A 101 2.20 18.55 -5.28
N ARG A 102 2.67 17.68 -4.38
CA ARG A 102 3.87 16.86 -4.55
C ARG A 102 3.66 15.47 -3.94
N TYR A 103 4.22 14.48 -4.61
CA TYR A 103 4.31 13.09 -4.17
C TYR A 103 5.71 12.57 -4.48
N LEU A 104 6.31 11.81 -3.57
CA LEU A 104 7.60 11.16 -3.72
C LEU A 104 7.40 9.65 -3.76
N ALA A 105 8.02 8.95 -4.70
CA ALA A 105 7.98 7.48 -4.74
C ALA A 105 9.41 6.95 -4.57
N ASN A 106 9.66 6.25 -3.47
CA ASN A 106 10.93 5.58 -3.24
C ASN A 106 10.83 4.15 -3.79
N ILE A 107 11.59 3.87 -4.85
CA ILE A 107 11.55 2.58 -5.53
C ILE A 107 12.92 1.94 -5.40
N ASN A 108 12.96 0.65 -5.06
CA ASN A 108 14.19 -0.11 -5.11
C ASN A 108 14.71 -0.08 -6.56
N PRO A 109 15.98 0.31 -6.83
CA PRO A 109 16.49 0.38 -8.21
C PRO A 109 16.42 -0.94 -8.97
N THR A 110 16.29 -2.07 -8.27
CA THR A 110 16.12 -3.40 -8.88
C THR A 110 14.66 -3.78 -9.17
N ASN A 111 13.68 -2.96 -8.75
CA ASN A 111 12.25 -3.19 -8.98
C ASN A 111 11.80 -2.53 -10.30
N TYR A 112 12.27 -3.09 -11.42
CA TYR A 112 11.99 -2.56 -12.77
C TYR A 112 10.50 -2.44 -13.10
N LYS A 113 9.64 -3.32 -12.54
CA LYS A 113 8.18 -3.28 -12.74
C LYS A 113 7.52 -2.01 -12.18
N SER A 114 8.18 -1.31 -11.25
CA SER A 114 7.69 -0.05 -10.70
C SER A 114 8.38 1.17 -11.30
N ILE A 115 9.45 0.98 -12.08
CA ILE A 115 10.26 2.05 -12.68
C ILE A 115 9.77 2.40 -14.10
N GLN A 116 9.33 1.40 -14.89
CA GLN A 116 8.88 1.56 -16.28
C GLN A 116 7.38 1.74 -16.42
#